data_AF-A0A968YZU9-F1
#
_entry.id   AF-A0A968YZU9-F1
#
_cell.length_a   1.000
_cell.length_b   1.000
_cell.length_c   1.000
_cell.angle_alpha   90.00
_cell.angle_beta   90.00
_cell.angle_gamma   90.00
#
_symmetry.space_group_name_H-M   'P 1'
#
loop_
_entity.id
_entity.type
_entity.pdbx_description
1 polymer ?
#
loop_
_entity_poly.entity_id
_entity_poly.type
_entity_poly.pdbx_seq_one_letter_code
_entity_poly.pdbx_strand_id
1 'polypeptide(L)' 'MEAEDQNFILNFGEDTGEAYEVKSLQDTSSREGLTEILGNYWDSHFVFQDFSVASVIFSEFYKTKKYPTRY' A
#
# COMPACT_ATOMS: atom_id res chain seq x y z
N MET A 1 -3.97 4.87 2.20
CA MET A 1 -2.59 4.93 2.70
C MET A 1 -2.65 5.50 4.10
N GLU A 2 -2.03 4.82 5.05
CA GLU A 2 -1.91 5.26 6.45
C GLU A 2 -0.43 5.53 6.73
N ALA A 3 -0.13 6.55 7.56
CA ALA A 3 1.23 6.97 7.83
C ALA A 3 1.37 7.58 9.23
N GLU A 4 2.39 7.17 9.98
CA GLU A 4 2.76 7.70 11.30
C GLU A 4 4.25 7.45 11.55
N ASP A 5 4.99 8.45 12.07
CA ASP A 5 6.41 8.32 12.46
C ASP A 5 7.32 7.62 11.43
N GLN A 6 7.22 8.01 10.15
CA GLN A 6 7.94 7.43 9.01
C GLN A 6 7.59 5.96 8.70
N ASN A 7 6.57 5.41 9.36
CA ASN A 7 5.99 4.13 9.02
C ASN A 7 4.81 4.36 8.07
N PHE A 8 4.78 3.58 7.00
CA PHE A 8 3.78 3.71 5.94
C PHE A 8 3.11 2.38 5.68
N ILE A 9 1.79 2.42 5.45
CA ILE A 9 1.01 1.28 5.00
C ILE A 9 0.32 1.65 3.69
N LEU A 10 0.44 0.75 2.71
CA LEU A 10 -0.10 0.93 1.38
C LEU A 10 -1.11 -0.18 1.07
N ASN A 11 -2.37 0.21 1.04
CA ASN A 11 -3.51 -0.66 0.74
C ASN A 11 -4.17 -0.21 -0.56
N PHE A 12 -4.37 -1.14 -1.49
CA PHE A 12 -5.11 -0.96 -2.73
C PHE A 12 -6.45 -1.67 -2.65
N GLY A 13 -7.52 -0.91 -2.79
CA GLY A 13 -8.85 -1.46 -2.99
C GLY A 13 -9.18 -1.62 -4.47
N GLU A 14 -9.74 -2.77 -4.83
CA GLU A 14 -10.27 -3.05 -6.16
C GLU A 14 -11.68 -3.62 -6.04
N ASP A 15 -12.64 -3.01 -6.74
CA ASP A 15 -13.98 -3.56 -6.90
C ASP A 15 -13.98 -4.49 -8.12
N THR A 16 -14.20 -5.79 -7.88
CA THR A 16 -14.20 -6.82 -8.92
C THR A 16 -15.59 -6.99 -9.57
N GLY A 17 -16.60 -6.27 -9.09
CA GLY A 17 -18.01 -6.40 -9.48
C GLY A 17 -18.77 -7.47 -8.68
N GLU A 18 -18.07 -8.39 -8.01
CA GLU A 18 -18.65 -9.39 -7.11
C GLU A 18 -18.25 -9.15 -5.64
N ALA A 19 -17.05 -8.63 -5.42
CA ALA A 19 -16.51 -8.34 -4.10
C ALA A 19 -15.57 -7.13 -4.15
N TYR A 20 -15.35 -6.54 -2.97
CA TYR A 20 -14.30 -5.55 -2.78
C TYR A 20 -13.06 -6.26 -2.22
N GLU A 21 -11.99 -6.29 -3.01
CA GLU A 21 -10.71 -6.86 -2.61
C GLU A 21 -9.76 -5.77 -2.11
N VAL A 22 -9.05 -6.05 -1.02
CA VAL A 22 -7.98 -5.19 -0.51
C VAL A 22 -6.65 -5.92 -0.60
N LYS A 23 -5.69 -5.31 -1.30
CA LYS A 23 -4.33 -5.81 -1.47
C LYS A 23 -3.37 -4.87 -0.74
N SER A 24 -2.63 -5.41 0.23
CA SER A 24 -1.61 -4.67 0.98
C SER A 24 -0.23 -4.96 0.42
N LEU A 25 0.62 -3.93 0.34
CA LEU A 25 2.03 -4.14 0.00
C LEU A 25 2.73 -4.86 1.13
N GLN A 26 3.41 -5.96 0.81
CA GLN A 26 4.21 -6.71 1.77
C GLN A 26 5.71 -6.48 1.51
N ASP A 27 6.44 -6.07 2.54
CA ASP A 27 7.90 -6.01 2.55
C ASP A 27 8.45 -7.32 3.10
N THR A 28 8.99 -8.16 2.22
CA THR A 28 9.59 -9.46 2.55
C THR A 28 10.96 -9.34 3.22
N SER A 29 11.53 -8.14 3.31
CA SER A 29 12.79 -7.87 3.99
C SER A 29 12.61 -7.39 5.44
N SER A 30 11.38 -7.06 5.81
CA SER A 30 11.03 -6.56 7.14
C SER A 30 11.08 -7.66 8.22
N ARG A 31 11.10 -7.23 9.48
CA ARG A 31 11.24 -8.11 10.65
C ARG A 31 9.88 -8.59 11.14
N GLU A 32 9.83 -9.77 11.75
CA GLU A 32 8.67 -10.26 12.49
C GLU A 32 8.29 -9.29 13.62
N GLY A 33 7.00 -8.95 13.73
CA GLY A 33 6.51 -8.08 14.80
C GLY A 33 5.18 -7.40 14.49
N LEU A 34 4.73 -6.59 15.45
CA LEU A 34 3.62 -5.67 15.29
C LEU A 34 4.14 -4.24 15.41
N THR A 35 3.59 -3.35 14.59
CA THR A 35 3.86 -1.91 14.63
C THR A 35 2.55 -1.18 14.80
N GLU A 36 2.51 -0.25 15.76
CA GLU A 36 1.36 0.61 15.98
C GLU A 36 1.38 1.77 14.96
N ILE A 37 0.28 1.94 14.24
CA ILE A 37 0.07 3.05 13.30
C ILE A 37 -1.36 3.55 13.50
N LEU A 38 -1.49 4.82 13.87
CA LEU A 38 -2.77 5.51 14.10
C LEU A 38 -3.66 4.78 15.14
N GLY A 39 -3.04 4.20 16.17
CA GLY A 39 -3.72 3.44 17.22
C GLY A 39 -4.16 2.02 16.83
N ASN A 40 -3.79 1.55 15.63
CA ASN A 40 -4.02 0.17 15.19
C ASN A 40 -2.69 -0.60 15.13
N TYR A 41 -2.72 -1.87 15.53
CA TYR A 41 -1.56 -2.75 15.40
C TYR A 41 -1.57 -3.46 14.04
N TRP A 42 -0.50 -3.26 13.29
CA TRP A 42 -0.26 -3.86 11.99
C TRP A 42 0.91 -4.81 12.05
N ASP A 43 0.85 -5.89 11.27
CA ASP A 43 2.02 -6.75 11.07
C ASP A 43 3.12 -5.93 10.38
N SER A 44 4.33 -5.97 10.95
CA SER A 44 5.49 -5.24 10.44
C SER A 44 5.83 -5.60 9.00
N HIS A 45 5.38 -6.75 8.49
CA HIS A 45 5.49 -7.12 7.07
C HIS A 45 4.71 -6.21 6.11
N PHE A 46 3.71 -5.47 6.59
CA PHE A 46 2.95 -4.52 5.77
C PHE A 46 3.39 -3.07 5.97
N VAL A 47 4.42 -2.85 6.80
CA VAL A 47 4.92 -1.53 7.16
C VAL A 47 6.26 -1.31 6.49
N PHE A 48 6.38 -0.22 5.74
CA PHE A 48 7.63 0.19 5.12
C PHE A 48 8.02 1.58 5.61
N GLN A 49 9.33 1.85 5.63
CA GLN A 49 9.89 3.13 6.07
C GLN A 49 10.45 3.99 4.94
N ASP A 50 10.72 3.38 3.79
CA ASP A 50 11.20 4.08 2.61
C ASP A 50 10.02 4.60 1.77
N PHE A 51 9.74 5.90 1.88
CA PHE A 51 8.67 6.57 1.12
C PHE A 51 8.89 6.48 -0.41
N SER A 52 10.12 6.26 -0.88
CA SER A 52 10.38 6.12 -2.32
C SER A 52 9.62 4.92 -2.91
N VAL A 53 9.42 3.86 -2.12
CA VAL A 53 8.62 2.69 -2.50
C VAL A 53 7.18 3.08 -2.82
N ALA A 54 6.54 3.89 -1.96
CA ALA A 54 5.19 4.38 -2.22
C ALA A 54 5.12 5.14 -3.55
N SER A 55 6.08 6.04 -3.81
CA SER A 55 6.11 6.84 -5.04
C SER A 55 6.24 6.00 -6.31
N VAL A 56 7.07 4.95 -6.29
CA VAL A 56 7.22 4.02 -7.41
C VAL A 56 5.92 3.26 -7.67
N ILE A 57 5.31 2.72 -6.61
CA ILE A 57 4.08 1.93 -6.77
C ILE A 57 2.92 2.81 -7.25
N PHE A 58 2.76 4.02 -6.70
CA PHE A 58 1.76 4.96 -7.22
C PHE A 58 2.01 5.28 -8.70
N SER A 59 3.24 5.54 -9.10
CA SER A 59 3.60 5.78 -10.50
C SER A 59 3.22 4.61 -11.40
N GLU A 60 3.53 3.38 -11.00
CA GLU A 60 3.16 2.17 -11.75
C GLU A 60 1.65 1.97 -11.81
N PHE A 61 0.93 2.23 -10.71
CA PHE A 61 -0.53 2.16 -10.69
C PHE A 61 -1.17 3.14 -11.68
N TYR A 62 -0.69 4.39 -11.75
CA TYR A 62 -1.19 5.37 -12.72
C TYR A 62 -0.81 5.04 -14.17
N LYS A 63 0.33 4.38 -14.41
CA LYS A 63 0.71 3.90 -15.75
C LYS A 63 -0.11 2.69 -16.21
N THR A 64 -0.39 1.75 -15.29
CA THR A 64 -1.17 0.54 -15.59
C THR A 64 -2.66 0.80 -15.66
N LYS A 65 -3.19 1.78 -14.91
CA LYS A 65 -4.47 2.43 -15.22
C LYS A 65 -4.34 3.26 -16.50
N LYS A 66 -4.24 2.57 -17.64
CA LYS A 66 -4.69 3.08 -18.94
C LYS A 66 -6.14 3.53 -18.78
N TYR A 67 -6.33 4.77 -18.37
CA TYR A 67 -7.46 5.55 -18.87
C TYR A 67 -7.39 5.46 -20.40
N PRO A 68 -8.43 4.98 -21.11
CA PRO A 68 -8.53 5.33 -22.51
C PRO A 68 -8.62 6.86 -22.53
N THR A 69 -7.54 7.52 -22.91
CA THR A 69 -7.57 8.90 -23.40
C THR A 69 -8.53 8.89 -24.57
N ARG A 70 -9.82 9.15 -24.30
CA ARG A 70 -10.79 9.54 -25.31
C ARG A 70 -10.39 10.94 -25.76
N TYR A 71 -9.68 11.01 -26.87
CA TYR A 71 -9.71 12.15 -27.79
C TYR A 71 -10.66 11.79 -28.93
#